data_AF-A0A7V9PNY1-F1
#
_entry.id   AF-A0A7V9PNY1-F1
#
_cell.length_a   1.000
_cell.length_b   1.000
_cell.length_c   1.000
_cell.angle_alpha   90.00
_cell.angle_beta   90.00
_cell.angle_gamma   90.00
#
_symmetry.space_group_name_H-M   'P 1'
#
loop_
_entity.id
_entity.type
_entity.pdbx_description
1 polymer ?
#
loop_
_entity_poly.entity_id
_entity_poly.type
_entity_poly.pdbx_seq_one_letter_code
_entity_poly.pdbx_strand_id
1 'polypeptide(L)'
;MTLPAWLEVLPDADGMRETDRWLIEERGVDPLELMERAGVGLAQAVRDVARDGPVAIVCGSGGNGGDGLVAARHLAAEGRRVRVLLVGDPALRRADAAANLARLSMVAEPFAPQALVDATVVVDAVLGSGATGAPRDAAAAAIAAMD
;
A
#
# COMPACT_ATOMS: atom_id res chain seq x y z
N MET A 1 18.12 -7.22 18.72
CA MET A 1 19.52 -7.36 18.25
C MET A 1 19.47 -7.19 16.74
N THR A 2 19.92 -6.05 16.22
CA THR A 2 19.95 -5.79 14.78
C THR A 2 21.08 -6.59 14.16
N LEU A 3 20.79 -7.34 13.09
CA LEU A 3 21.83 -8.04 12.33
C LEU A 3 22.73 -6.99 11.65
N PRO A 4 24.04 -7.27 11.48
CA PRO A 4 24.87 -6.47 10.60
C PRO A 4 24.26 -6.43 9.18
N ALA A 5 24.30 -5.29 8.50
CA ALA A 5 23.62 -5.10 7.20
C ALA A 5 24.00 -6.14 6.12
N TRP A 6 25.21 -6.70 6.17
CA TRP A 6 25.66 -7.76 5.25
C TRP A 6 25.13 -9.17 5.59
N LEU A 7 24.52 -9.35 6.77
CA LEU A 7 23.78 -10.54 7.19
C LEU A 7 22.27 -10.40 7.01
N GLU A 8 21.79 -9.20 6.65
CA GLU A 8 20.39 -8.96 6.40
C GLU A 8 20.05 -9.47 4.99
N VAL A 9 19.29 -10.56 4.94
CA VAL A 9 18.83 -11.14 3.67
C VAL A 9 17.79 -10.19 3.08
N LEU A 10 18.13 -9.56 1.96
CA LEU A 10 17.18 -8.82 1.14
C LEU A 10 16.71 -9.73 -0.01
N PRO A 11 15.52 -10.34 0.08
CA PRO A 11 15.01 -11.17 -1.01
C PRO A 11 14.71 -10.31 -2.24
N ASP A 12 14.90 -10.89 -3.42
CA ASP A 12 14.36 -10.31 -4.65
C ASP A 12 12.84 -10.51 -4.72
N ALA A 13 12.23 -10.03 -5.81
CA ALA A 13 10.78 -10.09 -5.97
C ALA A 13 10.26 -11.54 -6.01
N ASP A 14 11.03 -12.48 -6.56
CA ASP A 14 10.67 -13.90 -6.61
C ASP A 14 10.80 -14.55 -5.23
N GLY A 15 11.88 -14.29 -4.51
CA GLY A 15 12.07 -14.76 -3.14
C GLY A 15 10.99 -14.26 -2.18
N MET A 16 10.56 -13.00 -2.33
CA MET A 16 9.44 -12.47 -1.54
C MET A 16 8.12 -13.19 -1.87
N ARG A 17 7.81 -13.34 -3.16
CA ARG A 17 6.62 -14.10 -3.62
C ARG A 17 6.61 -15.53 -3.11
N GLU A 18 7.77 -16.18 -3.13
CA GLU A 18 7.91 -17.56 -2.66
C GLU A 18 7.69 -17.68 -1.15
N THR A 19 8.18 -16.70 -0.39
CA THR A 19 7.98 -16.63 1.05
C THR A 19 6.51 -16.48 1.38
N ASP A 20 5.80 -15.56 0.71
CA ASP A 20 4.36 -15.37 0.89
C ASP A 20 3.58 -16.64 0.51
N ARG A 21 3.93 -17.26 -0.62
CA ARG A 21 3.32 -18.52 -1.07
C ARG A 21 3.49 -19.62 -0.04
N TRP A 22 4.69 -19.82 0.49
CA TRP A 22 4.96 -20.82 1.52
C TRP A 22 4.16 -20.55 2.81
N LEU A 23 4.03 -19.28 3.24
CA LEU A 23 3.21 -18.93 4.40
C LEU A 23 1.72 -19.26 4.17
N ILE A 24 1.20 -19.03 2.97
CA ILE A 24 -0.20 -19.29 2.64
C ILE A 24 -0.45 -20.79 2.48
N GLU A 25 0.30 -21.45 1.62
CA GLU A 25 0.03 -22.83 1.19
C GLU A 25 0.48 -23.86 2.24
N GLU A 26 1.67 -23.68 2.82
CA GLU A 26 2.28 -24.67 3.72
C GLU A 26 2.05 -24.35 5.21
N ARG A 27 1.86 -23.07 5.54
CA ARG A 27 1.62 -22.64 6.93
C ARG A 27 0.18 -22.24 7.22
N GLY A 28 -0.68 -22.21 6.19
CA GLY A 28 -2.12 -21.95 6.33
C GLY A 28 -2.44 -20.52 6.78
N VAL A 29 -1.54 -19.55 6.55
CA VAL A 29 -1.78 -18.16 6.89
C VAL A 29 -2.75 -17.54 5.88
N ASP A 30 -3.78 -16.83 6.36
CA ASP A 30 -4.72 -16.14 5.49
C ASP A 30 -3.98 -15.01 4.72
N PRO A 31 -4.10 -14.94 3.38
CA PRO A 31 -3.53 -13.82 2.60
C PRO A 31 -3.96 -12.44 3.09
N LEU A 32 -5.20 -12.30 3.59
CA LEU A 32 -5.68 -11.05 4.16
C LEU A 32 -5.00 -10.72 5.49
N GLU A 33 -4.55 -11.72 6.26
CA GLU A 33 -3.77 -11.48 7.47
C GLU A 33 -2.34 -11.03 7.14
N LEU A 34 -1.72 -11.58 6.09
CA LEU A 34 -0.42 -11.08 5.61
C LEU A 34 -0.51 -9.61 5.17
N MET A 35 -1.52 -9.29 4.36
CA MET A 35 -1.81 -7.92 3.92
C MET A 35 -2.14 -6.99 5.10
N GLU A 36 -2.89 -7.48 6.09
CA GLU A 36 -3.18 -6.71 7.32
C GLU A 36 -1.89 -6.32 8.04
N ARG A 37 -0.96 -7.27 8.20
CA ARG A 37 0.33 -7.03 8.86
C ARG A 37 1.20 -6.05 8.07
N ALA A 38 1.25 -6.19 6.74
CA ALA A 38 1.99 -5.29 5.87
C ALA A 38 1.45 -3.85 5.96
N GLY A 39 0.13 -3.68 5.86
CA GLY A 39 -0.51 -2.37 5.96
C GLY A 39 -0.42 -1.73 7.35
N VAL A 40 -0.45 -2.50 8.44
CA VAL A 40 -0.15 -1.99 9.79
C VAL A 40 1.30 -1.51 9.89
N GLY A 41 2.25 -2.25 9.33
CA GLY A 41 3.65 -1.84 9.22
C GLY A 41 3.81 -0.55 8.42
N LEU A 42 3.09 -0.42 7.30
CA LEU A 42 3.07 0.80 6.51
C LEU A 42 2.50 1.97 7.32
N ALA A 43 1.35 1.81 7.99
CA ALA A 43 0.80 2.85 8.86
C ALA A 43 1.80 3.30 9.95
N GLN A 44 2.57 2.36 10.53
CA GLN A 44 3.63 2.68 11.46
C GLN A 44 4.75 3.51 10.81
N ALA A 45 5.21 3.13 9.63
CA ALA A 45 6.22 3.90 8.91
C ALA A 45 5.75 5.33 8.61
N VAL A 46 4.47 5.52 8.24
CA VAL A 46 3.91 6.86 8.04
C VAL A 46 3.91 7.66 9.35
N ARG A 47 3.62 7.05 10.50
CA ARG A 47 3.71 7.74 11.82
C ARG A 47 5.12 8.20 12.14
N ASP A 48 6.11 7.37 11.80
CA ASP A 48 7.50 7.66 12.09
C ASP A 48 8.04 8.82 11.22
N VAL A 49 7.58 8.91 9.97
CA VAL A 49 7.94 9.99 9.02
C VAL A 49 7.15 11.27 9.27
N ALA A 50 5.85 11.15 9.52
CA ALA A 50 4.94 12.27 9.73
C ALA A 50 4.01 11.97 10.91
N ARG A 51 4.30 12.60 12.05
CA ARG A 51 3.53 12.42 13.28
C ARG A 51 2.09 12.90 13.13
N ASP A 52 1.92 14.09 12.55
CA ASP A 52 0.65 14.79 12.41
C ASP A 52 0.46 15.32 10.98
N GLY A 53 -0.79 15.70 10.67
CA GLY A 53 -1.16 16.35 9.41
C GLY A 53 -1.91 15.44 8.42
N PRO A 54 -2.36 16.00 7.27
CA PRO A 54 -3.09 15.25 6.26
C PRO A 54 -2.21 14.23 5.54
N VAL A 55 -2.75 13.04 5.32
CA VAL A 55 -2.11 11.91 4.64
C VAL A 55 -2.82 11.69 3.32
N ALA A 56 -2.08 11.64 2.21
CA ALA A 56 -2.60 11.13 0.95
C ALA A 56 -2.02 9.73 0.69
N ILE A 57 -2.88 8.76 0.38
CA ILE A 57 -2.46 7.39 0.05
C ILE A 57 -2.93 7.09 -1.36
N VAL A 58 -1.98 6.83 -2.25
CA VAL A 58 -2.23 6.60 -3.67
C VAL A 58 -2.17 5.10 -3.96
N CYS A 59 -3.32 4.46 -4.08
CA CYS A 59 -3.45 3.01 -4.20
C CYS A 59 -3.64 2.56 -5.65
N GLY A 60 -2.81 1.64 -6.11
CA GLY A 60 -3.02 0.91 -7.36
C GLY A 60 -3.93 -0.30 -7.20
N SER A 61 -4.11 -1.07 -8.28
CA SER A 61 -5.06 -2.21 -8.35
C SER A 61 -4.50 -3.57 -7.91
N GLY A 62 -3.23 -3.62 -7.48
CA GLY A 62 -2.56 -4.83 -7.02
C GLY A 62 -2.46 -4.94 -5.49
N GLY A 63 -1.65 -5.89 -5.01
CA GLY A 63 -1.44 -6.11 -3.58
C GLY A 63 -0.93 -4.90 -2.81
N ASN A 64 -0.01 -4.13 -3.40
CA ASN A 64 0.50 -2.91 -2.77
C ASN A 64 -0.61 -1.88 -2.50
N GLY A 65 -1.58 -1.76 -3.42
CA GLY A 65 -2.76 -0.93 -3.20
C GLY A 65 -3.62 -1.44 -2.04
N GLY A 66 -3.74 -2.77 -1.90
CA GLY A 66 -4.35 -3.42 -0.74
C GLY A 66 -3.67 -3.05 0.59
N ASP A 67 -2.34 -3.08 0.63
CA ASP A 67 -1.57 -2.67 1.81
C ASP A 67 -1.81 -1.19 2.15
N GLY A 68 -1.87 -0.33 1.13
CA GLY A 68 -2.22 1.08 1.27
C GLY A 68 -3.64 1.30 1.83
N LEU A 69 -4.62 0.48 1.42
CA LEU A 69 -5.99 0.55 1.93
C LEU A 69 -6.09 0.10 3.40
N VAL A 70 -5.33 -0.93 3.78
CA VAL A 70 -5.18 -1.32 5.19
C VAL A 70 -4.58 -0.17 5.98
N ALA A 71 -3.46 0.40 5.52
CA ALA A 71 -2.82 1.53 6.18
C ALA A 71 -3.78 2.72 6.33
N ALA A 72 -4.58 3.02 5.30
CA ALA A 72 -5.60 4.06 5.34
C ALA A 72 -6.60 3.85 6.48
N ARG A 73 -7.14 2.63 6.63
CA ARG A 73 -8.09 2.29 7.70
C ARG A 73 -7.49 2.46 9.08
N HIS A 74 -6.24 2.01 9.30
CA HIS A 74 -5.57 2.14 10.59
C HIS A 74 -5.28 3.61 10.95
N LEU A 75 -4.72 4.37 10.02
CA LEU A 75 -4.45 5.79 10.22
C LEU A 75 -5.76 6.59 10.46
N ALA A 76 -6.83 6.25 9.75
CA ALA A 76 -8.13 6.88 9.97
C ALA A 76 -8.74 6.52 11.34
N ALA A 77 -8.61 5.27 11.79
CA ALA A 77 -9.06 4.83 13.11
C ALA A 77 -8.31 5.55 14.25
N GLU A 78 -7.09 5.99 14.00
CA GLU A 78 -6.28 6.82 14.89
C GLU A 78 -6.67 8.31 14.86
N GLY A 79 -7.68 8.69 14.06
CA GLY A 79 -8.16 10.06 13.95
C GLY A 79 -7.37 10.93 12.97
N ARG A 80 -6.47 10.35 12.17
CA ARG A 80 -5.73 11.10 11.15
C ARG A 80 -6.63 11.51 10.00
N ARG A 81 -6.36 12.67 9.40
CA ARG A 81 -7.03 13.10 8.16
C ARG A 81 -6.40 12.37 6.97
N VAL A 82 -7.02 11.27 6.55
CA VAL A 82 -6.56 10.44 5.43
C VAL A 82 -7.40 10.69 4.19
N ARG A 83 -6.75 10.81 3.03
CA ARG A 83 -7.37 10.75 1.71
C ARG A 83 -6.84 9.54 0.96
N VAL A 84 -7.75 8.72 0.44
CA VAL A 84 -7.44 7.55 -0.37
C VAL A 84 -7.70 7.87 -1.84
N LEU A 85 -6.69 7.69 -2.68
CA LEU A 85 -6.71 8.02 -4.10
C LEU A 85 -6.46 6.76 -4.93
N LEU A 86 -7.40 6.39 -5.78
CA LEU A 86 -7.35 5.14 -6.54
C LEU A 86 -6.83 5.36 -7.96
N VAL A 87 -5.79 4.61 -8.33
CA VAL A 87 -5.16 4.66 -9.66
C VAL A 87 -5.63 3.49 -10.51
N GLY A 88 -6.26 3.80 -11.66
CA GLY A 88 -6.67 2.80 -12.66
C GLY A 88 -7.84 1.90 -12.24
N ASP A 89 -8.75 2.42 -11.42
CA ASP A 89 -9.79 1.66 -10.71
C ASP A 89 -10.99 1.20 -11.58
N PRO A 90 -11.33 -0.10 -11.61
CA PRO A 90 -12.73 -0.49 -11.44
C PRO A 90 -12.86 -1.50 -10.29
N ALA A 91 -13.12 -0.95 -9.09
CA ALA A 91 -13.09 -1.58 -7.76
C ALA A 91 -11.94 -2.60 -7.55
N LEU A 92 -10.74 -2.23 -7.97
CA LEU A 92 -9.43 -2.84 -7.67
C LEU A 92 -9.33 -4.36 -7.82
N ARG A 93 -9.67 -4.86 -9.02
CA ARG A 93 -9.27 -6.12 -9.73
C ARG A 93 -8.70 -7.34 -8.98
N ARG A 94 -7.83 -7.19 -7.97
CA ARG A 94 -7.36 -8.30 -7.12
C ARG A 94 -8.28 -8.44 -5.91
N ALA A 95 -8.66 -9.67 -5.58
CA ALA A 95 -9.68 -9.94 -4.57
C ALA A 95 -9.35 -9.36 -3.18
N ASP A 96 -8.09 -9.33 -2.78
CA ASP A 96 -7.67 -8.81 -1.48
C ASP A 96 -7.62 -7.28 -1.41
N ALA A 97 -7.20 -6.61 -2.49
CA ALA A 97 -7.31 -5.15 -2.62
C ALA A 97 -8.79 -4.72 -2.60
N ALA A 98 -9.66 -5.41 -3.35
CA ALA A 98 -11.10 -5.15 -3.35
C ALA A 98 -11.73 -5.40 -1.96
N ALA A 99 -11.31 -6.45 -1.26
CA ALA A 99 -11.79 -6.73 0.09
C ALA A 99 -11.44 -5.62 1.08
N ASN A 100 -10.22 -5.06 1.00
CA ASN A 100 -9.83 -3.95 1.87
C ASN A 100 -10.43 -2.61 1.45
N LEU A 101 -10.71 -2.40 0.16
CA LEU A 101 -11.51 -1.26 -0.31
C LEU A 101 -12.92 -1.29 0.31
N ALA A 102 -13.56 -2.47 0.32
CA ALA A 102 -14.88 -2.65 0.91
C ALA A 102 -14.90 -2.49 2.45
N ARG A 103 -13.74 -2.63 3.11
CA ARG A 103 -13.58 -2.42 4.56
C ARG A 103 -13.34 -0.96 4.95
N LEU A 104 -13.18 -0.04 3.99
CA LEU A 104 -12.99 1.37 4.30
C LEU A 104 -14.27 1.98 4.88
N SER A 105 -14.11 2.74 5.96
CA SER A 105 -15.17 3.58 6.54
C SER A 105 -15.17 5.01 5.96
N MET A 106 -14.46 5.23 4.85
CA MET A 106 -14.28 6.52 4.20
C MET A 106 -14.39 6.38 2.68
N VAL A 107 -14.64 7.50 2.01
CA VAL A 107 -14.70 7.54 0.56
C VAL A 107 -13.29 7.44 -0.01
N ALA A 108 -13.09 6.48 -0.91
CA ALA A 108 -11.94 6.47 -1.80
C ALA A 108 -12.29 7.23 -3.08
N GLU A 109 -11.40 8.11 -3.52
CA GLU A 109 -11.61 9.01 -4.65
C GLU A 109 -10.73 8.57 -5.83
N PRO A 110 -11.13 8.81 -7.09
CA PRO A 110 -10.22 8.65 -8.21
C PRO A 110 -8.97 9.51 -8.04
N PHE A 111 -7.82 9.00 -8.45
CA PHE A 111 -6.57 9.75 -8.35
C PHE A 111 -6.63 11.03 -9.20
N ALA A 112 -6.25 12.14 -8.56
CA ALA A 112 -6.02 13.43 -9.20
C ALA A 112 -4.82 14.11 -8.55
N PRO A 113 -3.85 14.66 -9.31
CA PRO A 113 -2.64 15.28 -8.74
C PRO A 113 -2.94 16.41 -7.74
N GLN A 114 -4.02 17.17 -7.97
CA GLN A 114 -4.42 18.28 -7.10
C GLN A 114 -4.80 17.81 -5.69
N ALA A 115 -5.19 16.54 -5.55
CA ALA A 115 -5.55 15.97 -4.26
C ALA A 115 -4.36 15.74 -3.33
N LEU A 116 -3.12 15.88 -3.84
CA LEU A 116 -1.87 15.75 -3.09
C LEU A 116 -1.40 17.06 -2.43
N VAL A 117 -1.88 18.22 -2.89
CA VAL A 117 -1.31 19.55 -2.56
C VAL A 117 -1.26 19.85 -1.05
N ASP A 118 -2.25 19.40 -0.30
CA ASP A 118 -2.34 19.67 1.15
C ASP A 118 -1.79 18.53 2.02
N ALA A 119 -1.21 17.49 1.40
CA ALA A 119 -0.70 16.34 2.11
C ALA A 119 0.65 16.67 2.77
N THR A 120 0.75 16.38 4.08
CA THR A 120 2.03 16.41 4.80
C THR A 120 2.89 15.19 4.48
N VAL A 121 2.26 14.10 4.05
CA VAL A 121 2.92 12.88 3.59
C VAL A 121 2.08 12.23 2.52
N VAL A 122 2.75 11.78 1.46
CA VAL A 122 2.17 11.00 0.37
C VAL A 122 2.71 9.57 0.47
N VAL A 123 1.81 8.59 0.44
CA VAL A 123 2.15 7.17 0.44
C VAL A 123 1.95 6.63 -0.97
N ASP A 124 3.05 6.21 -1.60
CA ASP A 124 3.01 5.47 -2.86
C ASP A 124 2.66 4.00 -2.60
N ALA A 125 1.41 3.65 -2.92
CA ALA A 125 0.90 2.30 -2.92
C ALA A 125 0.47 1.86 -4.34
N VAL A 126 1.12 2.40 -5.39
CA VAL A 126 0.69 2.25 -6.79
C VAL A 126 1.11 0.90 -7.39
N LEU A 127 2.41 0.57 -7.34
CA LEU A 127 2.96 -0.66 -7.90
C LEU A 127 3.73 -1.46 -6.84
N GLY A 128 3.62 -2.79 -6.88
CA GLY A 128 4.33 -3.68 -5.95
C GLY A 128 5.29 -4.63 -6.66
N SER A 129 5.80 -5.63 -5.94
CA SER A 129 6.77 -6.63 -6.45
C SER A 129 6.31 -7.42 -7.68
N GLY A 130 5.00 -7.50 -7.93
CA GLY A 130 4.42 -8.12 -9.12
C GLY A 130 4.46 -7.28 -10.39
N ALA A 131 4.87 -6.01 -10.32
CA ALA A 131 4.98 -5.16 -11.50
C ALA A 131 6.21 -5.54 -12.34
N THR A 132 6.07 -5.50 -13.66
CA THR A 132 7.15 -5.82 -14.62
C THR A 132 7.31 -4.73 -15.65
N GLY A 133 8.56 -4.33 -15.93
CA GLY A 133 8.89 -3.27 -16.87
C GLY A 133 8.58 -1.87 -16.33
N ALA A 134 8.62 -0.86 -17.20
CA ALA A 134 8.35 0.52 -16.82
C ALA A 134 6.87 0.73 -16.46
N PRO A 135 6.56 1.66 -15.53
CA PRO A 135 5.19 2.12 -15.28
C PRO A 135 4.54 2.61 -16.57
N ARG A 136 3.23 2.38 -16.71
CA ARG A 136 2.45 2.75 -17.89
C ARG A 136 1.17 3.47 -17.49
N ASP A 137 0.64 4.26 -18.43
CA ASP A 137 -0.67 4.91 -18.35
C ASP A 137 -0.93 5.63 -17.01
N ALA A 138 -2.05 5.32 -16.34
CA ALA A 138 -2.45 5.95 -15.09
C ALA A 138 -1.43 5.75 -13.95
N ALA A 139 -0.74 4.60 -13.92
CA ALA A 139 0.30 4.35 -12.91
C ALA A 139 1.52 5.25 -13.14
N ALA A 140 1.96 5.40 -14.39
CA ALA A 140 3.06 6.31 -14.73
C ALA A 140 2.71 7.77 -14.40
N ALA A 141 1.49 8.20 -14.73
CA ALA A 141 1.03 9.56 -14.44
C ALA A 141 0.92 9.83 -12.93
N ALA A 142 0.48 8.85 -12.14
CA ALA A 142 0.40 8.99 -10.70
C ALA A 142 1.78 9.08 -10.05
N ILE A 143 2.71 8.20 -10.44
CA ILE A 143 4.09 8.22 -9.93
C ILE A 143 4.77 9.54 -10.25
N ALA A 144 4.68 10.01 -11.50
CA ALA A 144 5.28 11.29 -11.91
C ALA A 144 4.69 12.52 -11.21
N ALA A 145 3.51 12.40 -10.58
CA ALA A 145 2.89 13.48 -9.81
C ALA A 145 3.30 13.46 -8.32
N MET A 146 4.02 12.42 -7.88
CA MET A 146 4.54 12.27 -6.51
C MET A 146 6.06 12.51 -6.39
N ASP A 147 6.76 12.55 -7.54
CA ASP A 147 8.20 12.91 -7.65
C ASP A 147 8.43 14.43 -7.52
#